data_AF-A0A3C1CCM2-F1
#
_entry.id   AF-A0A3C1CCM2-F1
#
_cell.length_a   1.000
_cell.length_b   1.000
_cell.length_c   1.000
_cell.angle_alpha   90.00
_cell.angle_beta   90.00
_cell.angle_gamma   90.00
#
_symmetry.space_group_name_H-M   'P 1'
#
loop_
_entity.id
_entity.type
_entity.pdbx_description
1 polymer ?
#
loop_
_entity_poly.entity_id
_entity_poly.type
_entity_poly.pdbx_seq_one_letter_code
_entity_poly.pdbx_strand_id
1 'polypeptide(L)'
;QQESKRIQQQLKERYALFRKGQLPLPLEGKTVIITDDGIATGRTLLAALPALRKKNPKELIIAVPVCSVPARMRLEPLVDKLISCDDPDPFIGVGRFYENFEEVTDAQVLFLIEENQKTNHEANS
;
A
#
# COMPACT_ATOMS: atom_id res chain seq x y z
N GLN A 1 -5.54 12.77 24.85
CA GLN A 1 -6.68 11.94 24.40
C GLN A 1 -7.46 12.54 23.21
N GLN A 2 -7.56 13.87 23.05
CA GLN A 2 -8.23 14.51 21.89
C GLN A 2 -7.50 14.29 20.55
N GLU A 3 -6.18 14.40 20.51
CA GLU A 3 -5.41 14.28 19.26
C GLU A 3 -5.57 12.91 18.57
N SER A 4 -5.56 11.83 19.35
CA SER A 4 -5.78 10.47 18.83
C SER A 4 -7.17 10.29 18.21
N LYS A 5 -8.21 10.93 18.77
CA LYS A 5 -9.57 10.88 18.22
C LYS A 5 -9.66 11.64 16.90
N ARG A 6 -8.97 12.78 16.80
CA ARG A 6 -8.88 13.58 15.58
C ARG A 6 -8.22 12.80 14.43
N ILE A 7 -7.08 12.17 14.69
CA ILE A 7 -6.37 11.34 13.69
C ILE A 7 -7.25 10.18 13.23
N GLN A 8 -7.92 9.48 14.16
CA GLN A 8 -8.84 8.39 13.81
C GLN A 8 -10.01 8.86 12.94
N GLN A 9 -10.54 10.04 13.22
CA GLN A 9 -11.62 10.61 12.43
C GLN A 9 -11.16 10.96 11.01
N GLN A 10 -9.98 11.59 10.87
CA GLN A 10 -9.38 11.87 9.56
C GLN A 10 -9.12 10.59 8.76
N LEU A 11 -8.64 9.52 9.40
CA LEU A 11 -8.45 8.22 8.75
C LEU A 11 -9.79 7.63 8.25
N LYS A 12 -10.86 7.75 9.04
CA LYS A 12 -12.20 7.30 8.62
C LYS A 12 -12.73 8.10 7.43
N GLU A 13 -12.54 9.42 7.44
CA GLU A 13 -12.96 10.31 6.35
C GLU A 13 -12.19 10.00 5.06
N ARG A 14 -10.85 9.88 5.14
CA ARG A 14 -10.02 9.47 3.99
C ARG A 14 -10.42 8.08 3.49
N TYR A 15 -10.64 7.13 4.39
CA TYR A 15 -11.07 5.79 4.02
C TYR A 15 -12.41 5.80 3.26
N ALA A 16 -13.40 6.57 3.74
CA ALA A 16 -14.69 6.71 3.08
C ALA A 16 -14.56 7.40 1.71
N LEU A 17 -13.74 8.45 1.63
CA LEU A 17 -13.48 9.20 0.41
C LEU A 17 -12.91 8.32 -0.71
N PHE A 18 -11.85 7.55 -0.41
CA PHE A 18 -11.20 6.70 -1.42
C PHE A 18 -12.00 5.44 -1.76
N ARG A 19 -12.83 4.93 -0.84
CA ARG A 19 -13.70 3.78 -1.12
C ARG A 19 -14.95 4.14 -1.91
N LYS A 20 -15.40 5.40 -1.91
CA LYS A 20 -16.64 5.85 -2.56
C LYS A 20 -17.85 4.94 -2.27
N GLY A 21 -17.98 4.49 -1.02
CA GLY A 21 -19.06 3.60 -0.58
C GLY A 21 -18.90 2.12 -0.98
N GLN A 22 -17.82 1.74 -1.66
CA GLN A 22 -17.55 0.33 -1.99
C GLN A 22 -17.10 -0.45 -0.75
N LEU A 23 -17.61 -1.68 -0.64
CA LEU A 23 -17.20 -2.60 0.41
C LEU A 23 -15.75 -3.06 0.19
N PRO A 24 -15.01 -3.37 1.27
CA PRO A 24 -13.71 -4.04 1.14
C PRO A 24 -13.86 -5.34 0.35
N LEU A 25 -12.91 -5.59 -0.56
CA LEU A 25 -12.85 -6.87 -1.26
C LEU A 25 -12.49 -7.98 -0.26
N PRO A 26 -13.14 -9.16 -0.35
CA PRO A 26 -12.73 -10.32 0.43
C PRO A 26 -11.34 -10.76 -0.04
N LEU A 27 -10.43 -10.95 0.91
CA LEU A 27 -9.05 -11.37 0.62
C LEU A 27 -8.86 -12.89 0.73
N GLU A 28 -9.86 -13.61 1.25
CA GLU A 28 -9.77 -15.04 1.51
C GLU A 28 -9.46 -15.83 0.24
N GLY A 29 -8.42 -16.67 0.29
CA GLY A 29 -7.97 -17.46 -0.85
C GLY A 29 -7.41 -16.65 -2.02
N LYS A 30 -7.23 -15.32 -1.87
CA LYS A 30 -6.65 -14.45 -2.91
C LYS A 30 -5.15 -14.25 -2.70
N THR A 31 -4.43 -14.03 -3.80
CA THR A 31 -3.05 -13.52 -3.76
C THR A 31 -3.14 -12.00 -3.60
N VAL A 32 -2.61 -11.47 -2.50
CA VAL A 32 -2.62 -10.05 -2.15
C VAL A 32 -1.24 -9.49 -2.40
N ILE A 33 -1.15 -8.51 -3.30
CA ILE A 33 0.07 -7.78 -3.59
C ILE A 33 -0.05 -6.40 -2.93
N ILE A 34 0.89 -6.09 -2.05
CA ILE A 34 1.03 -4.78 -1.43
C ILE A 34 2.13 -4.03 -2.18
N THR A 35 1.83 -2.83 -2.63
CA THR A 35 2.76 -1.96 -3.36
C THR A 35 2.79 -0.56 -2.75
N ASP A 36 3.90 0.13 -2.95
CA ASP A 36 4.15 1.52 -2.57
C ASP A 36 5.23 2.10 -3.51
N ASP A 37 5.53 3.39 -3.41
CA ASP A 37 6.64 4.02 -4.15
C ASP A 37 8.03 3.57 -3.67
N GLY A 38 8.13 3.17 -2.41
CA GLY A 38 9.33 2.56 -1.85
C GLY A 38 9.23 2.37 -0.35
N ILE A 39 10.15 1.60 0.22
CA ILE A 39 10.11 1.25 1.64
C ILE A 39 11.36 1.76 2.34
N ALA A 40 11.24 2.89 3.02
CA ALA A 40 12.30 3.43 3.85
C ALA A 40 12.46 2.66 5.17
N THR A 41 11.41 2.58 5.99
CA THR A 41 11.47 1.94 7.32
C THR A 41 10.63 0.67 7.44
N GLY A 42 9.59 0.52 6.62
CA GLY A 42 8.66 -0.61 6.69
C GLY A 42 7.68 -0.57 7.87
N ARG A 43 7.67 0.49 8.71
CA ARG A 43 6.83 0.56 9.92
C ARG A 43 5.32 0.47 9.62
N THR A 44 4.87 1.13 8.55
CA THR A 44 3.45 1.08 8.13
C THR A 44 3.04 -0.34 7.78
N LEU A 45 3.88 -1.05 7.00
CA LEU A 45 3.62 -2.43 6.61
C LEU A 45 3.67 -3.37 7.84
N LEU A 46 4.64 -3.21 8.73
CA LEU A 46 4.73 -3.98 9.97
C LEU A 46 3.44 -3.91 10.80
N ALA A 47 2.79 -2.75 10.86
CA ALA A 47 1.52 -2.59 11.56
C ALA A 47 0.32 -3.21 10.81
N ALA A 48 0.34 -3.22 9.48
CA ALA A 48 -0.77 -3.67 8.64
C ALA A 48 -0.79 -5.18 8.37
N LEU A 49 0.39 -5.81 8.22
CA LEU A 49 0.53 -7.21 7.84
C LEU A 49 -0.25 -8.19 8.75
N PRO A 50 -0.28 -8.04 10.09
CA PRO A 50 -1.07 -8.94 10.94
C PRO A 50 -2.57 -8.89 10.66
N ALA A 51 -3.11 -7.72 10.32
CA ALA A 51 -4.53 -7.56 9.98
C ALA A 51 -4.85 -8.21 8.63
N LEU A 52 -3.93 -8.12 7.66
CA LEU A 52 -4.05 -8.78 6.36
C LEU A 52 -3.98 -10.30 6.48
N ARG A 53 -3.03 -10.83 7.26
CA ARG A 53 -2.92 -12.28 7.50
C ARG A 53 -4.18 -12.88 8.12
N LYS A 54 -4.85 -12.16 9.03
CA LYS A 54 -6.14 -12.58 9.62
C LYS A 54 -7.28 -12.70 8.61
N LYS A 55 -7.12 -12.18 7.38
CA LYS A 55 -8.10 -12.33 6.30
C LYS A 55 -7.86 -13.58 5.44
N ASN A 56 -6.95 -14.46 5.84
CA ASN A 56 -6.63 -15.73 5.17
C ASN A 56 -6.34 -15.60 3.65
N PRO A 57 -5.46 -14.67 3.22
CA PRO A 57 -5.03 -14.65 1.84
C PRO A 57 -4.30 -15.96 1.49
N LYS A 58 -4.41 -16.39 0.24
CA LYS A 58 -3.61 -17.51 -0.29
C LYS A 58 -2.12 -17.19 -0.26
N GLU A 59 -1.78 -15.95 -0.57
CA GLU A 59 -0.41 -15.46 -0.60
C GLU A 59 -0.41 -13.95 -0.32
N LEU A 60 0.60 -13.47 0.39
CA LEU A 60 0.84 -12.08 0.74
C LEU A 60 2.23 -11.69 0.22
N ILE A 61 2.25 -10.82 -0.78
CA ILE A 61 3.45 -10.39 -1.50
C ILE A 61 3.62 -8.89 -1.27
N ILE A 62 4.85 -8.45 -0.98
CA ILE A 62 5.24 -7.04 -1.11
C ILE A 62 5.99 -6.90 -2.43
N ALA A 63 5.60 -5.92 -3.24
CA ALA A 63 6.28 -5.57 -4.48
C ALA A 63 6.46 -4.05 -4.55
N VAL A 64 7.70 -3.56 -4.53
CA VAL A 64 8.00 -2.11 -4.54
C VAL A 64 9.20 -1.80 -5.44
N PRO A 65 9.33 -0.57 -5.97
CA PRO A 65 10.49 -0.22 -6.78
C PRO A 65 11.80 -0.23 -5.99
N VAL A 66 11.81 0.33 -4.77
CA VAL A 66 13.00 0.41 -3.92
C VAL A 66 12.70 0.06 -2.46
N CYS A 67 13.58 -0.68 -1.80
CA CYS A 67 13.44 -1.04 -0.39
C CYS A 67 14.77 -0.86 0.34
N SER A 68 14.78 -0.25 1.53
CA SER A 68 16.01 -0.22 2.31
C SER A 68 16.35 -1.62 2.83
N VAL A 69 17.63 -1.97 2.87
CA VAL A 69 18.10 -3.25 3.45
C VAL A 69 17.54 -3.49 4.87
N PRO A 70 17.52 -2.51 5.80
CA PRO A 70 16.92 -2.70 7.11
C PRO A 70 15.41 -2.96 7.09
N ALA A 71 14.67 -2.37 6.14
CA ALA A 71 13.25 -2.62 6.01
C ALA A 71 12.97 -4.01 5.42
N ARG A 72 13.74 -4.43 4.40
CA ARG A 72 13.68 -5.78 3.83
C ARG A 72 13.85 -6.84 4.91
N MET A 73 14.93 -6.76 5.70
CA MET A 73 15.21 -7.71 6.78
C MET A 73 14.07 -7.83 7.80
N ARG A 74 13.34 -6.73 8.07
CA ARG A 74 12.20 -6.73 9.00
C ARG A 74 10.93 -7.33 8.40
N LEU A 75 10.71 -7.14 7.11
CA LEU A 75 9.43 -7.46 6.45
C LEU A 75 9.42 -8.83 5.79
N GLU A 76 10.54 -9.26 5.21
CA GLU A 76 10.67 -10.52 4.48
C GLU A 76 10.20 -11.75 5.30
N PRO A 77 10.47 -11.86 6.62
CA PRO A 77 9.95 -12.98 7.42
C PRO A 77 8.42 -12.99 7.64
N LEU A 78 7.70 -11.91 7.31
CA LEU A 78 6.28 -11.75 7.61
C LEU A 78 5.38 -11.96 6.39
N VAL A 79 5.98 -12.03 5.20
CA VAL A 79 5.30 -12.15 3.90
C VAL A 79 5.79 -13.40 3.18
N ASP A 80 5.04 -13.85 2.20
CA ASP A 80 5.44 -15.03 1.42
C ASP A 80 6.53 -14.67 0.42
N LYS A 81 6.51 -13.42 -0.09
CA LYS A 81 7.53 -12.86 -0.97
C LYS A 81 7.70 -11.36 -0.73
N LEU A 82 8.95 -10.89 -0.78
CA LEU A 82 9.29 -9.48 -0.88
C LEU A 82 10.12 -9.27 -2.15
N ILE A 83 9.56 -8.51 -3.09
CA ILE A 83 10.14 -8.21 -4.39
C ILE A 83 10.45 -6.70 -4.43
N SER A 84 11.70 -6.38 -4.71
CA SER A 84 12.18 -5.01 -4.95
C SER A 84 13.05 -4.98 -6.19
N CYS A 85 13.02 -3.87 -6.94
CA CYS A 85 13.93 -3.69 -8.08
C CYS A 85 15.33 -3.30 -7.61
N ASP A 86 15.43 -2.55 -6.51
CA ASP A 86 16.69 -2.15 -5.89
C ASP A 86 16.60 -2.16 -4.36
N ASP A 87 17.73 -2.52 -3.71
CA ASP A 87 17.92 -2.59 -2.26
C ASP A 87 19.17 -1.79 -1.84
N PRO A 88 19.16 -0.45 -1.99
CA PRO A 88 20.35 0.38 -1.86
C PRO A 88 20.90 0.43 -0.42
N ASP A 89 22.21 0.44 -0.31
CA ASP A 89 22.96 0.68 0.93
C ASP A 89 24.18 1.59 0.64
N PRO A 90 24.20 2.85 1.11
CA PRO A 90 23.24 3.46 2.03
C PRO A 90 21.92 3.86 1.37
N PHE A 91 20.81 3.63 2.08
CA PHE A 91 19.50 4.17 1.71
C PHE A 91 19.35 5.62 2.22
N ILE A 92 19.09 6.57 1.31
CA ILE A 92 18.92 7.99 1.67
C ILE A 92 17.43 8.37 1.75
N GLY A 93 16.62 7.91 0.80
CA GLY A 93 15.20 8.25 0.72
C GLY A 93 14.58 7.80 -0.60
N VAL A 94 13.29 7.49 -0.59
CA VAL A 94 12.56 6.96 -1.76
C VAL A 94 12.67 7.93 -2.95
N GLY A 95 12.45 9.23 -2.73
CA GLY A 95 12.48 10.23 -3.80
C GLY A 95 13.83 10.41 -4.51
N ARG A 96 14.92 9.79 -4.04
CA ARG A 96 16.21 9.78 -4.77
C ARG A 96 16.25 8.81 -5.94
N PHE A 97 15.28 7.90 -6.02
CA PHE A 97 15.16 6.89 -7.07
C PHE A 97 14.18 7.30 -8.19
N TYR A 98 13.67 8.53 -8.11
CA TYR A 98 12.69 9.07 -9.06
C TYR A 98 13.18 10.40 -9.62
N GLU A 99 13.14 10.55 -10.95
CA GLU A 99 13.41 11.83 -11.62
C GLU A 99 12.35 12.87 -11.27
N ASN A 100 11.08 12.45 -11.16
CA ASN A 100 9.97 13.24 -10.66
C ASN A 100 9.37 12.55 -9.43
N PHE A 101 9.41 13.24 -8.28
CA PHE A 101 8.82 12.80 -7.01
C PHE A 101 7.84 13.85 -6.45
N GLU A 102 7.06 14.46 -7.34
CA GLU A 102 5.98 15.38 -6.99
C GLU A 102 4.88 14.68 -6.17
N GLU A 103 4.27 15.44 -5.26
CA GLU A 103 3.20 14.94 -4.40
C GLU A 103 1.95 14.57 -5.22
N VAL A 104 1.45 13.35 -5.03
CA VAL A 104 0.20 12.90 -5.63
C VAL A 104 -0.97 13.40 -4.78
N THR A 105 -1.81 14.24 -5.36
CA THR A 105 -2.98 14.82 -4.68
C THR A 105 -4.13 13.82 -4.53
N ASP A 106 -4.97 14.02 -3.51
CA ASP A 106 -6.19 13.22 -3.32
C ASP A 106 -7.10 13.25 -4.57
N ALA A 107 -7.14 14.38 -5.30
CA ALA A 107 -7.93 14.52 -6.53
C ALA A 107 -7.41 13.60 -7.66
N GLN A 108 -6.09 13.50 -7.84
CA GLN A 108 -5.48 12.59 -8.82
C GLN A 108 -5.76 11.13 -8.47
N VAL A 109 -5.66 10.75 -7.19
CA VAL A 109 -6.00 9.39 -6.73
C VAL A 109 -7.47 9.06 -7.04
N LEU A 110 -8.38 9.99 -6.73
CA LEU A 110 -9.81 9.80 -6.96
C LEU A 110 -10.15 9.66 -8.45
N PHE A 111 -9.47 10.42 -9.31
CA PHE A 111 -9.61 10.32 -10.76
C PHE A 111 -9.18 8.94 -11.27
N LEU A 112 -8.00 8.45 -10.87
CA LEU A 112 -7.47 7.14 -11.28
C LEU A 112 -8.35 5.98 -10.81
N ILE A 113 -8.91 6.07 -9.60
CA ILE A 113 -9.85 5.06 -9.08
C ILE A 113 -11.13 5.01 -9.94
N GLU A 114 -11.67 6.16 -10.35
CA GLU A 114 -12.85 6.21 -11.21
C GLU A 114 -12.57 5.66 -12.61
N GLU A 115 -11.42 6.03 -13.19
CA GLU A 115 -11.01 5.57 -14.50
C GLU A 115 -10.90 4.04 -14.53
N ASN A 116 -10.21 3.44 -13.55
CA ASN A 116 -10.05 1.99 -13.45
C ASN A 116 -11.39 1.26 -13.30
N GLN A 117 -12.35 1.85 -12.58
CA GLN A 117 -13.69 1.28 -12.41
C GLN A 117 -14.49 1.23 -13.72
N LYS A 118 -14.35 2.25 -14.59
CA LYS A 118 -15.00 2.27 -15.91
C LYS A 118 -14.43 1.17 -16.81
N THR A 119 -13.11 1.06 -16.87
CA THR A 119 -12.42 0.04 -17.67
C THR A 119 -12.81 -1.38 -17.25
N ASN A 120 -12.95 -1.64 -15.94
CA ASN A 120 -13.39 -2.95 -15.45
C ASN A 120 -14.87 -3.26 -15.73
N HIS A 121 -15.72 -2.24 -15.91
CA HIS A 121 -17.13 -2.43 -16.26
C HIS A 121 -17.29 -2.76 -17.76
N GLU A 122 -16.52 -2.11 -18.61
CA GLU A 122 -16.48 -2.37 -20.06
C GLU A 122 -15.85 -3.72 -20.41
N ALA A 123 -14.84 -4.17 -19.65
CA ALA A 123 -14.19 -5.46 -19.88
C ALA A 123 -14.99 -6.68 -19.37
N ASN A 124 -16.00 -6.47 -18.53
CA ASN A 124 -16.90 -7.52 -18.00
C ASN A 124 -18.33 -7.46 -18.58
N SER A 125 -18.58 -6.57 -19.54
CA SER A 125 -19.82 -6.46 -20.32
C SER A 125 -19.64 -7.07 -21.71
#